data_AF-A0A519QQI3-F1
#
_entry.id   AF-A0A519QQI3-F1
#
_cell.length_a   1.000
_cell.length_b   1.000
_cell.length_c   1.000
_cell.angle_alpha   90.00
_cell.angle_beta   90.00
_cell.angle_gamma   90.00
#
_symmetry.space_group_name_H-M   'P 1'
#
loop_
_entity.id
_entity.type
_entity.pdbx_description
1 polymer ?
#
loop_
_entity_poly.entity_id
_entity_poly.type
_entity_poly.pdbx_seq_one_letter_code
_entity_poly.pdbx_strand_id
1 'polypeptide(L)'
;MTVSLSSVLSSYGYNSTSTIKTDASAAVTAAMAKLAKAESATTTQSTSGTQVTISAAALAAATAKEDNEKDSSVLLKEVRAALDAQYAGGTAKGSADLSDLSGRALAIVALNKDGQFSAAESRAAKAALREDTRQSFVSAMGSGDAYSMMANYSKQLAAQYDSMSPEERQARGWSEQFRDTNADFATNFAMPSLFDQI
;
A
#
# COMPACT_ATOMS: atom_id res chain seq x y z
N MET A 1 -15.60 32.04 -26.14
CA MET A 1 -15.79 30.73 -26.79
C MET A 1 -14.51 29.95 -26.66
N THR A 2 -14.54 28.89 -25.86
CA THR A 2 -13.46 27.93 -25.62
C THR A 2 -13.39 26.94 -26.77
N VAL A 3 -12.19 26.64 -27.29
CA VAL A 3 -11.96 25.34 -27.95
C VAL A 3 -10.52 24.86 -27.74
N SER A 4 -10.45 23.61 -27.29
CA SER A 4 -9.33 22.80 -26.84
C SER A 4 -8.21 22.54 -27.85
N LEU A 5 -6.98 22.42 -27.35
CA LEU A 5 -5.78 21.97 -28.08
C LEU A 5 -5.64 20.44 -28.06
N SER A 6 -6.69 19.70 -28.44
CA SER A 6 -6.59 18.26 -28.72
C SER A 6 -6.07 18.07 -30.15
N SER A 7 -4.76 18.13 -30.37
CA SER A 7 -4.11 17.55 -31.55
C SER A 7 -2.59 17.59 -31.47
N VAL A 8 -2.00 16.54 -30.90
CA VAL A 8 -0.70 16.05 -31.37
C VAL A 8 -0.80 14.54 -31.52
N LEU A 9 -1.45 14.11 -32.60
CA LEU A 9 -1.22 12.81 -33.18
C LEU A 9 -1.22 12.94 -34.70
N SER A 10 -0.02 12.91 -35.27
CA SER A 10 0.31 12.67 -36.67
C SER A 10 1.84 12.49 -36.68
N SER A 11 2.45 11.50 -37.30
CA SER A 11 1.98 10.58 -38.33
C SER A 11 3.09 9.53 -38.51
N TYR A 12 2.73 8.32 -38.89
CA TYR A 12 3.27 7.66 -40.09
C TYR A 12 2.41 6.44 -40.38
N GLY A 13 1.67 6.50 -41.48
CA GLY A 13 0.86 5.41 -41.97
C GLY A 13 1.72 4.40 -42.73
N TYR A 14 1.48 3.13 -42.47
CA TYR A 14 1.49 2.10 -43.50
C TYR A 14 0.37 1.10 -43.19
N ASN A 15 -0.51 0.96 -44.18
CA ASN A 15 -1.66 0.06 -44.18
C ASN A 15 -1.15 -1.38 -44.33
N SER A 16 -1.29 -2.20 -43.29
CA SER A 16 -1.28 -3.65 -43.43
C SER A 16 -2.36 -4.23 -42.54
N THR A 17 -3.36 -4.83 -43.18
CA THR A 17 -4.44 -5.61 -42.57
C THR A 17 -3.84 -6.82 -41.88
N SER A 18 -3.48 -6.65 -40.62
CA SER A 18 -3.38 -7.73 -39.64
C SER A 18 -4.35 -7.39 -38.54
N THR A 19 -5.37 -8.22 -38.40
CA THR A 19 -6.22 -8.29 -37.22
C THR A 19 -5.36 -8.70 -36.03
N ILE A 20 -4.61 -7.75 -35.48
CA ILE A 20 -4.10 -7.87 -34.12
C ILE A 20 -5.33 -7.71 -33.25
N LYS A 21 -5.94 -8.84 -32.88
CA LYS A 21 -6.73 -8.90 -31.67
C LYS A 21 -5.76 -8.57 -30.55
N THR A 22 -5.65 -7.29 -30.21
CA THR A 22 -5.09 -6.90 -28.93
C THR A 22 -6.10 -7.34 -27.89
N ASP A 23 -6.04 -8.63 -27.54
CA ASP A 23 -6.47 -9.12 -26.24
C ASP A 23 -5.55 -8.45 -25.22
N ALA A 24 -5.77 -7.15 -25.00
CA ALA A 24 -5.32 -6.46 -23.81
C ALA A 24 -5.99 -7.23 -22.68
N SER A 25 -5.22 -8.16 -22.10
CA SER A 25 -5.74 -9.12 -21.13
C SER A 25 -6.53 -8.38 -20.05
N ALA A 26 -7.52 -9.03 -19.46
CA ALA A 26 -8.29 -8.46 -18.37
C ALA A 26 -7.41 -7.85 -17.26
N ALA A 27 -6.16 -8.30 -17.12
CA ALA A 27 -5.15 -7.71 -16.24
C ALA A 27 -4.69 -6.29 -16.64
N VAL A 28 -4.60 -5.97 -17.93
CA VAL A 28 -4.24 -4.64 -18.44
C VAL A 28 -5.43 -3.68 -18.31
N THR A 29 -6.64 -4.15 -18.60
CA THR A 29 -7.87 -3.38 -18.37
C THR A 29 -8.13 -3.17 -16.88
N ALA A 30 -7.85 -4.17 -16.04
CA ALA A 30 -7.89 -4.04 -14.58
C ALA A 30 -6.79 -3.12 -14.05
N ALA A 31 -5.58 -3.14 -14.64
CA ALA A 31 -4.50 -2.21 -14.28
C ALA A 31 -4.85 -0.76 -14.66
N MET A 32 -5.44 -0.54 -15.84
CA MET A 32 -5.93 0.77 -16.27
C MET A 32 -7.14 1.24 -15.45
N ALA A 33 -8.04 0.34 -15.07
CA ALA A 33 -9.16 0.64 -14.17
C ALA A 33 -8.68 0.91 -12.74
N LYS A 34 -7.61 0.24 -12.27
CA LYS A 34 -6.95 0.56 -10.99
C LYS A 34 -6.23 1.91 -11.03
N LEU A 35 -5.59 2.26 -12.14
CA LEU A 35 -5.00 3.58 -12.34
C LEU A 35 -6.09 4.67 -12.40
N ALA A 36 -7.20 4.42 -13.09
CA ALA A 36 -8.36 5.31 -13.14
C ALA A 36 -9.12 5.39 -11.80
N LYS A 37 -9.17 4.31 -11.00
CA LYS A 37 -9.74 4.30 -9.64
C LYS A 37 -8.82 5.02 -8.64
N ALA A 38 -7.51 4.96 -8.83
CA ALA A 38 -6.54 5.79 -8.09
C ALA A 38 -6.65 7.28 -8.46
N GLU A 39 -7.01 7.60 -9.70
CA GLU A 39 -7.34 8.96 -10.15
C GLU A 39 -8.75 9.41 -9.69
N SER A 40 -9.68 8.46 -9.51
CA SER A 40 -11.06 8.69 -9.08
C SER A 40 -11.28 8.60 -7.56
N ALA A 41 -10.25 8.29 -6.76
CA ALA A 41 -10.24 8.52 -5.32
C ALA A 41 -10.05 10.01 -4.96
N THR A 42 -10.30 10.90 -5.92
CA THR A 42 -10.39 12.35 -5.76
C THR A 42 -11.75 12.71 -5.19
N THR A 43 -11.92 12.62 -3.87
CA THR A 43 -13.00 13.34 -3.20
C THR A 43 -12.59 14.81 -3.07
N THR A 44 -13.02 15.63 -4.02
CA THR A 44 -12.88 17.08 -3.98
C THR A 44 -13.74 17.65 -2.86
N GLN A 45 -13.16 17.87 -1.67
CA GLN A 45 -13.80 18.70 -0.64
C GLN A 45 -13.36 20.15 -0.85
N SER A 46 -14.26 20.95 -1.43
CA SER A 46 -14.05 22.38 -1.63
C SER A 46 -14.04 23.12 -0.29
N THR A 47 -12.86 23.54 0.15
CA THR A 47 -12.69 24.71 1.03
C THR A 47 -11.77 25.68 0.32
N SER A 48 -12.26 26.90 0.08
CA SER A 48 -11.65 27.95 -0.74
C SER A 48 -10.11 27.94 -0.80
N GLY A 49 -9.57 27.68 -1.99
CA GLY A 49 -8.24 28.14 -2.40
C GLY A 49 -7.06 27.18 -2.23
N THR A 50 -7.21 26.02 -1.58
CA THR A 50 -6.10 25.04 -1.45
C THR A 50 -6.62 23.64 -1.79
N GLN A 51 -6.25 23.11 -2.97
CA GLN A 51 -6.53 21.72 -3.30
C GLN A 51 -5.67 20.80 -2.43
N VAL A 52 -6.27 20.09 -1.49
CA VAL A 52 -5.61 19.02 -0.72
C VAL A 52 -5.88 17.71 -1.46
N THR A 53 -4.89 17.22 -2.21
CA THR A 53 -4.91 15.86 -2.74
C THR A 53 -4.57 14.89 -1.60
N ILE A 54 -5.53 14.05 -1.20
CA ILE A 54 -5.24 12.93 -0.30
C ILE A 54 -4.53 11.86 -1.12
N SER A 55 -3.27 11.58 -0.81
CA SER A 55 -2.51 10.53 -1.50
C SER A 55 -3.07 9.14 -1.16
N ALA A 56 -2.86 8.15 -2.04
CA ALA A 56 -3.22 6.76 -1.76
C ALA A 56 -2.58 6.24 -0.45
N ALA A 57 -1.37 6.70 -0.14
CA ALA A 57 -0.69 6.39 1.11
C ALA A 57 -1.39 7.00 2.34
N ALA A 58 -1.90 8.23 2.23
CA ALA A 58 -2.66 8.87 3.31
C ALA A 58 -4.00 8.17 3.54
N LEU A 59 -4.65 7.69 2.48
CA LEU A 59 -5.89 6.91 2.59
C LEU A 59 -5.62 5.55 3.26
N ALA A 60 -4.59 4.83 2.83
CA ALA A 60 -4.19 3.56 3.44
C ALA A 60 -3.82 3.73 4.94
N ALA A 61 -3.15 4.81 5.29
CA ALA A 61 -2.82 5.14 6.68
C ALA A 61 -4.08 5.47 7.51
N ALA A 62 -5.07 6.14 6.93
CA ALA A 62 -6.35 6.42 7.60
C ALA A 62 -7.15 5.14 7.85
N THR A 63 -7.25 4.25 6.85
CA THR A 63 -7.91 2.95 7.01
C THR A 63 -7.18 2.08 8.02
N ALA A 64 -5.84 2.05 8.00
CA ALA A 64 -5.04 1.32 8.99
C ALA A 64 -5.28 1.86 10.41
N LYS A 65 -5.34 3.18 10.59
CA LYS A 65 -5.65 3.79 11.89
C LYS A 65 -7.03 3.36 12.39
N GLU A 66 -8.04 3.48 11.54
CA GLU A 66 -9.41 3.09 11.90
C GLU A 66 -9.50 1.60 12.24
N ASP A 67 -8.87 0.75 11.44
CA ASP A 67 -8.86 -0.69 11.67
C ASP A 67 -8.07 -1.06 12.92
N ASN A 68 -7.03 -0.34 13.29
CA ASN A 68 -6.26 -0.55 14.52
C ASN A 68 -7.05 -0.25 15.80
N GLU A 69 -8.12 0.54 15.71
CA GLU A 69 -9.03 0.81 16.83
C GLU A 69 -10.11 -0.27 16.98
N LYS A 70 -10.36 -1.08 15.94
CA LYS A 70 -11.38 -2.14 15.95
C LYS A 70 -10.97 -3.36 16.79
N ASP A 71 -11.97 -4.09 17.29
CA ASP A 71 -11.75 -5.44 17.81
C ASP A 71 -11.40 -6.42 16.67
N SER A 72 -10.46 -7.33 16.91
CA SER A 72 -9.97 -8.26 15.88
C SER A 72 -11.07 -9.18 15.34
N SER A 73 -12.07 -9.56 16.15
CA SER A 73 -13.19 -10.40 15.72
C SER A 73 -14.20 -9.64 14.86
N VAL A 74 -14.35 -8.33 15.09
CA VAL A 74 -15.19 -7.45 14.27
C VAL A 74 -14.53 -7.26 12.90
N LEU A 75 -13.25 -6.87 12.88
CA LEU A 75 -12.51 -6.67 11.64
C LEU A 75 -12.44 -7.96 10.80
N LEU A 76 -12.25 -9.12 11.43
CA LEU A 76 -12.28 -10.40 10.72
C LEU A 76 -13.60 -10.65 9.99
N LYS A 77 -14.74 -10.35 10.63
CA LYS A 77 -16.07 -10.51 10.01
C LYS A 77 -16.26 -9.56 8.84
N GLU A 78 -15.83 -8.30 8.99
CA GLU A 78 -15.88 -7.30 7.92
C GLU A 78 -15.05 -7.74 6.71
N VAL A 79 -13.81 -8.21 6.94
CA VAL A 79 -12.93 -8.68 5.87
C VAL A 79 -13.52 -9.91 5.17
N ARG A 80 -14.07 -10.88 5.92
CA ARG A 80 -14.71 -12.06 5.32
C ARG A 80 -15.91 -11.65 4.46
N ALA A 81 -16.78 -10.78 4.96
CA ALA A 81 -17.92 -10.27 4.23
C ALA A 81 -17.51 -9.53 2.94
N ALA A 82 -16.46 -8.71 3.01
CA ALA A 82 -15.92 -8.02 1.84
C ALA A 82 -15.42 -8.99 0.76
N LEU A 83 -14.67 -10.03 1.14
CA LEU A 83 -14.20 -11.06 0.20
C LEU A 83 -15.36 -11.89 -0.38
N ASP A 84 -16.34 -12.23 0.44
CA ASP A 84 -17.52 -12.99 -0.02
C ASP A 84 -18.37 -12.19 -1.01
N ALA A 85 -18.49 -10.88 -0.81
CA ALA A 85 -19.14 -10.00 -1.77
C ALA A 85 -18.42 -9.99 -3.13
N GLN A 86 -17.08 -10.00 -3.13
CA GLN A 86 -16.30 -10.08 -4.37
C GLN A 86 -16.53 -11.40 -5.11
N TYR A 87 -16.61 -12.52 -4.39
CA TYR A 87 -16.88 -13.83 -4.97
C TYR A 87 -18.32 -13.96 -5.48
N ALA A 88 -19.30 -13.40 -4.77
CA ALA A 88 -20.68 -13.31 -5.25
C ALA A 88 -20.78 -12.47 -6.54
N GLY A 89 -19.92 -11.47 -6.69
CA GLY A 89 -19.77 -10.67 -7.91
C GLY A 89 -19.06 -11.37 -9.08
N GLY A 90 -18.71 -12.65 -8.95
CA GLY A 90 -18.10 -13.46 -10.02
C GLY A 90 -16.57 -13.52 -9.99
N THR A 91 -15.92 -12.98 -8.95
CA THR A 91 -14.48 -13.14 -8.76
C THR A 91 -14.16 -14.61 -8.48
N ALA A 92 -13.15 -15.16 -9.14
CA ALA A 92 -12.69 -16.52 -8.85
C ALA A 92 -12.15 -16.61 -7.41
N LYS A 93 -12.44 -17.73 -6.72
CA LYS A 93 -11.93 -17.95 -5.36
C LYS A 93 -10.40 -17.89 -5.32
N GLY A 94 -9.86 -17.07 -4.42
CA GLY A 94 -8.42 -16.84 -4.32
C GLY A 94 -7.88 -15.73 -5.23
N SER A 95 -8.72 -15.11 -6.04
CA SER A 95 -8.39 -13.95 -6.89
C SER A 95 -9.03 -12.65 -6.40
N ALA A 96 -9.48 -12.62 -5.14
CA ALA A 96 -10.04 -11.43 -4.52
C ALA A 96 -9.01 -10.28 -4.51
N ASP A 97 -9.50 -9.07 -4.76
CA ASP A 97 -8.71 -7.87 -4.64
C ASP A 97 -8.48 -7.52 -3.17
N LEU A 98 -7.20 -7.42 -2.80
CA LEU A 98 -6.76 -7.09 -1.45
C LEU A 98 -6.18 -5.68 -1.37
N SER A 99 -6.17 -4.90 -2.46
CA SER A 99 -5.53 -3.59 -2.49
C SER A 99 -6.17 -2.57 -1.55
N ASP A 100 -7.45 -2.75 -1.24
CA ASP A 100 -8.23 -1.83 -0.42
C ASP A 100 -8.19 -2.22 1.08
N LEU A 101 -7.51 -3.32 1.44
CA LEU A 101 -7.38 -3.79 2.81
C LEU A 101 -6.22 -3.08 3.53
N SER A 102 -6.44 -2.70 4.79
CA SER A 102 -5.38 -2.19 5.66
C SER A 102 -4.33 -3.27 5.99
N GLY A 103 -3.15 -2.83 6.47
CA GLY A 103 -2.11 -3.73 6.99
C GLY A 103 -2.63 -4.70 8.04
N ARG A 104 -3.48 -4.25 8.97
CA ARG A 104 -4.12 -5.12 9.97
C ARG A 104 -5.11 -6.11 9.35
N ALA A 105 -5.95 -5.67 8.42
CA ALA A 105 -6.89 -6.55 7.72
C ALA A 105 -6.13 -7.64 6.94
N LEU A 106 -5.07 -7.27 6.21
CA LEU A 106 -4.18 -8.21 5.54
C LEU A 106 -3.53 -9.18 6.52
N ALA A 107 -3.13 -8.72 7.71
CA ALA A 107 -2.53 -9.56 8.74
C ALA A 107 -3.50 -10.61 9.29
N ILE A 108 -4.76 -10.25 9.51
CA ILE A 108 -5.81 -11.19 9.93
C ILE A 108 -5.96 -12.32 8.88
N VAL A 109 -6.04 -11.97 7.59
CA VAL A 109 -6.13 -12.95 6.50
C VAL A 109 -4.86 -13.80 6.40
N ALA A 110 -3.68 -13.18 6.55
CA ALA A 110 -2.39 -13.85 6.46
C ALA A 110 -2.17 -14.86 7.59
N LEU A 111 -2.55 -14.50 8.82
CA LEU A 111 -2.43 -15.37 9.99
C LEU A 111 -3.50 -16.46 10.03
N ASN A 112 -4.72 -16.13 9.59
CA ASN A 112 -5.84 -17.06 9.49
C ASN A 112 -6.05 -17.91 10.76
N LYS A 113 -5.98 -17.29 11.95
CA LYS A 113 -6.03 -17.99 13.23
C LYS A 113 -7.31 -18.82 13.41
N ASP A 114 -8.42 -18.32 12.86
CA ASP A 114 -9.74 -18.93 13.00
C ASP A 114 -10.11 -19.87 11.83
N GLY A 115 -9.21 -20.07 10.86
CA GLY A 115 -9.45 -20.95 9.70
C GLY A 115 -10.54 -20.44 8.73
N GLN A 116 -10.90 -19.17 8.79
CA GLN A 116 -11.96 -18.53 7.99
C GLN A 116 -11.51 -18.13 6.57
N PHE A 117 -10.21 -18.20 6.31
CA PHE A 117 -9.61 -17.87 5.01
C PHE A 117 -9.01 -19.12 4.36
N SER A 118 -9.08 -19.16 3.03
CA SER A 118 -8.43 -20.19 2.23
C SER A 118 -6.91 -20.00 2.21
N ALA A 119 -6.18 -21.07 1.90
CA ALA A 119 -4.73 -21.01 1.74
C ALA A 119 -4.29 -20.02 0.65
N ALA A 120 -5.10 -19.83 -0.40
CA ALA A 120 -4.83 -18.87 -1.46
C ALA A 120 -4.93 -17.43 -0.94
N GLU A 121 -6.00 -17.11 -0.21
CA GLU A 121 -6.20 -15.78 0.42
C GLU A 121 -5.06 -15.47 1.41
N SER A 122 -4.70 -16.39 2.29
CA SER A 122 -3.60 -16.18 3.23
C SER A 122 -2.25 -15.98 2.53
N ARG A 123 -1.99 -16.65 1.41
CA ARG A 123 -0.77 -16.46 0.61
C ARG A 123 -0.77 -15.11 -0.09
N ALA A 124 -1.89 -14.70 -0.67
CA ALA A 124 -2.06 -13.40 -1.32
C ALA A 124 -1.89 -12.25 -0.30
N ALA A 125 -2.49 -12.36 0.89
CA ALA A 125 -2.35 -11.37 1.94
C ALA A 125 -0.90 -11.25 2.46
N LYS A 126 -0.19 -12.37 2.61
CA LYS A 126 1.25 -12.36 2.92
C LYS A 126 2.08 -11.69 1.83
N ALA A 127 1.72 -11.89 0.56
CA ALA A 127 2.40 -11.23 -0.55
C ALA A 127 2.16 -9.71 -0.54
N ALA A 128 0.91 -9.29 -0.28
CA ALA A 128 0.55 -7.88 -0.15
C ALA A 128 1.30 -7.19 0.99
N LEU A 129 1.39 -7.79 2.18
CA LEU A 129 2.16 -7.25 3.31
C LEU A 129 3.66 -7.06 2.99
N ARG A 130 4.25 -8.02 2.28
CA ARG A 130 5.66 -7.91 1.85
C ARG A 130 5.85 -6.80 0.83
N GLU A 131 4.93 -6.69 -0.13
CA GLU A 131 4.97 -5.64 -1.14
C GLU A 131 4.79 -4.26 -0.51
N ASP A 132 3.87 -4.10 0.44
CA ASP A 132 3.69 -2.87 1.21
C ASP A 132 4.96 -2.49 1.99
N THR A 133 5.60 -3.46 2.66
CA THR A 133 6.90 -3.25 3.32
C THR A 133 7.97 -2.75 2.32
N ARG A 134 8.02 -3.37 1.14
CA ARG A 134 8.98 -2.99 0.08
C ARG A 134 8.71 -1.59 -0.46
N GLN A 135 7.43 -1.25 -0.68
CA GLN A 135 7.04 0.09 -1.14
C GLN A 135 7.37 1.15 -0.10
N SER A 136 7.12 0.87 1.18
CA SER A 136 7.51 1.75 2.28
C SER A 136 9.02 2.01 2.29
N PHE A 137 9.84 0.96 2.14
CA PHE A 137 11.29 1.11 2.02
C PHE A 137 11.70 1.99 0.84
N VAL A 138 11.16 1.72 -0.36
CA VAL A 138 11.46 2.51 -1.56
C VAL A 138 11.04 3.97 -1.39
N SER A 139 9.91 4.24 -0.74
CA SER A 139 9.46 5.61 -0.46
C SER A 139 10.33 6.34 0.57
N ALA A 140 10.99 5.60 1.47
CA ALA A 140 11.90 6.14 2.46
C ALA A 140 13.29 6.46 1.91
N MET A 141 13.66 5.90 0.75
CA MET A 141 14.90 6.25 0.05
C MET A 141 14.80 7.64 -0.58
N GLY A 142 15.18 8.66 0.19
CA GLY A 142 15.34 10.04 -0.28
C GLY A 142 16.70 10.32 -0.90
N SER A 143 16.95 11.59 -1.25
CA SER A 143 18.28 12.10 -1.59
C SER A 143 18.96 12.66 -0.33
N GLY A 144 20.10 12.11 0.07
CA GLY A 144 20.87 12.54 1.24
C GLY A 144 22.07 11.63 1.51
N ASP A 145 22.92 12.00 2.46
CA ASP A 145 24.05 11.17 2.86
C ASP A 145 23.59 9.83 3.45
N ALA A 146 24.29 8.75 3.11
CA ALA A 146 23.89 7.38 3.45
C ALA A 146 23.63 7.18 4.96
N TYR A 147 24.41 7.85 5.82
CA TYR A 147 24.28 7.74 7.27
C TYR A 147 22.96 8.34 7.81
N SER A 148 22.63 9.57 7.41
CA SER A 148 21.39 10.22 7.86
C SER A 148 20.16 9.54 7.28
N MET A 149 20.26 9.01 6.05
CA MET A 149 19.21 8.20 5.44
C MET A 149 18.94 6.92 6.25
N MET A 150 19.97 6.17 6.63
CA MET A 150 19.81 4.96 7.43
C MET A 150 19.22 5.25 8.80
N ALA A 151 19.69 6.30 9.49
CA ALA A 151 19.15 6.65 10.81
C ALA A 151 17.67 7.07 10.74
N ASN A 152 17.31 7.86 9.72
CA ASN A 152 15.91 8.25 9.49
C ASN A 152 15.04 7.06 9.11
N TYR A 153 15.55 6.14 8.29
CA TYR A 153 14.83 4.92 7.94
C TYR A 153 14.59 4.03 9.17
N SER A 154 15.60 3.82 10.02
CA SER A 154 15.41 3.07 11.27
C SER A 154 14.41 3.76 12.22
N LYS A 155 14.43 5.09 12.31
CA LYS A 155 13.41 5.84 13.07
C LYS A 155 12.00 5.58 12.53
N GLN A 156 11.84 5.58 11.21
CA GLN A 156 10.57 5.29 10.56
C GLN A 156 10.12 3.84 10.81
N LEU A 157 11.03 2.86 10.80
CA LEU A 157 10.71 1.46 11.12
C LEU A 157 10.21 1.30 12.56
N ALA A 158 10.86 1.95 13.53
CA ALA A 158 10.39 1.94 14.92
C ALA A 158 9.00 2.59 15.06
N ALA A 159 8.78 3.74 14.41
CA ALA A 159 7.47 4.41 14.40
C ALA A 159 6.38 3.56 13.73
N GLN A 160 6.72 2.88 12.63
CA GLN A 160 5.81 1.94 11.96
C GLN A 160 5.43 0.79 12.90
N TYR A 161 6.40 0.17 13.57
CA TYR A 161 6.11 -0.86 14.57
C TYR A 161 5.13 -0.36 15.64
N ASP A 162 5.40 0.83 16.20
CA ASP A 162 4.58 1.41 17.27
C ASP A 162 3.13 1.68 16.78
N SER A 163 2.94 2.01 15.50
CA SER A 163 1.63 2.19 14.88
C SER A 163 0.88 0.90 14.50
N MET A 164 1.57 -0.24 14.40
CA MET A 164 0.98 -1.50 13.96
C MET A 164 0.21 -2.22 15.08
N SER A 165 -0.84 -2.94 14.69
CA SER A 165 -1.52 -3.88 15.59
C SER A 165 -0.65 -5.11 15.93
N PRO A 166 -0.96 -5.83 17.02
CA PRO A 166 -0.28 -7.08 17.36
C PRO A 166 -0.35 -8.13 16.24
N GLU A 167 -1.49 -8.26 15.56
CA GLU A 167 -1.64 -9.18 14.43
C GLU A 167 -0.71 -8.81 13.29
N GLU A 168 -0.59 -7.52 12.97
CA GLU A 168 0.26 -7.06 11.89
C GLU A 168 1.75 -7.27 12.19
N ARG A 169 2.19 -6.95 13.42
CA ARG A 169 3.55 -7.25 13.88
C ARG A 169 3.86 -8.74 13.76
N GLN A 170 2.94 -9.60 14.21
CA GLN A 170 3.08 -11.05 14.09
C GLN A 170 3.15 -11.51 12.63
N ALA A 171 2.29 -10.99 11.76
CA ALA A 171 2.25 -11.36 10.34
C ALA A 171 3.52 -10.93 9.59
N ARG A 172 4.12 -9.80 9.97
CA ARG A 172 5.40 -9.29 9.45
C ARG A 172 6.62 -9.93 10.12
N GLY A 173 6.44 -10.62 11.25
CA GLY A 173 7.53 -11.19 12.04
C GLY A 173 8.36 -10.15 12.80
N TRP A 174 7.78 -8.97 13.07
CA TRP A 174 8.46 -7.90 13.77
C TRP A 174 8.33 -8.11 15.28
N SER A 175 9.47 -8.18 15.96
CA SER A 175 9.56 -8.31 17.41
C SER A 175 9.81 -6.97 18.09
N GLU A 176 9.64 -6.94 19.41
CA GLU A 176 10.04 -5.79 20.23
C GLU A 176 11.55 -5.51 20.09
N GLN A 177 12.37 -6.57 20.05
CA GLN A 177 13.81 -6.44 19.75
C GLN A 177 14.08 -5.76 18.41
N PHE A 178 13.30 -6.04 17.36
CA PHE A 178 13.42 -5.36 16.08
C PHE A 178 13.13 -3.87 16.23
N ARG A 179 12.07 -3.51 16.95
CA ARG A 179 11.72 -2.12 17.23
C ARG A 179 12.82 -1.40 18.01
N ASP A 180 13.33 -2.00 19.07
CA ASP A 180 14.36 -1.40 19.92
C ASP A 180 15.68 -1.24 19.18
N THR A 181 16.11 -2.24 18.42
CA THR A 181 17.33 -2.15 17.60
C THR A 181 17.26 -0.98 16.61
N ASN A 182 16.08 -0.74 16.00
CA ASN A 182 15.89 0.38 15.08
C ASN A 182 15.81 1.73 15.80
N ALA A 183 15.18 1.79 16.97
CA ALA A 183 15.16 2.99 17.80
C ALA A 183 16.57 3.38 18.28
N ASP A 184 17.36 2.41 18.73
CA ASP A 184 18.73 2.60 19.18
C ASP A 184 19.67 3.04 18.06
N PHE A 185 19.51 2.46 16.87
CA PHE A 185 20.29 2.88 15.69
C PHE A 185 19.97 4.33 15.32
N ALA A 186 18.69 4.72 15.35
CA ALA A 186 18.26 6.07 15.03
C ALA A 186 18.78 7.12 16.02
N THR A 187 18.96 6.77 17.30
CA THR A 187 19.44 7.71 18.34
C THR A 187 20.96 7.77 18.42
N ASN A 188 21.64 6.62 18.42
CA ASN A 188 23.08 6.56 18.69
C ASN A 188 23.94 6.75 17.43
N PHE A 189 23.43 6.40 16.25
CA PHE A 189 24.17 6.49 14.99
C PHE A 189 23.92 7.80 14.23
N ALA A 190 22.91 8.58 14.64
CA ALA A 190 22.59 9.90 14.09
C ALA A 190 23.47 11.04 14.65
N MET A 191 24.53 10.73 15.41
CA MET A 191 25.49 11.73 15.93
C MET A 191 26.76 11.79 15.07
N PRO A 192 26.82 12.59 13.99
CA PRO A 192 28.08 13.04 13.42
C PRO A 192 28.42 14.44 13.96
N SER A 193 29.00 14.54 15.16
CA SER A 193 29.70 15.76 15.59
C SER A 193 30.61 15.54 16.82
N LEU A 194 31.55 14.60 16.72
CA LEU A 194 32.76 14.60 17.57
C LEU A 194 33.99 15.17 16.84
N PHE A 195 33.86 15.48 15.54
CA PHE A 195 34.92 16.10 14.73
C PHE A 195 34.74 17.62 14.50
N ASP A 196 33.70 18.23 15.10
CA ASP A 196 33.51 19.69 15.14
C ASP A 196 33.99 20.27 16.49
N GLN A 197 34.75 19.48 17.27
CA GLN A 197 35.17 19.81 18.64
C GLN A 197 36.69 19.69 18.86
N ILE A 198 37.49 19.70 17.78
CA ILE A 198 38.95 19.86 17.80
C ILE A 198 39.29 21.05 16.91
#